data_AF-A0A9W7JB01-F1
#
_entry.id   AF-A0A9W7JB01-F1
#
_cell.length_a   1.000
_cell.length_b   1.000
_cell.length_c   1.000
_cell.angle_alpha   90.00
_cell.angle_beta   90.00
_cell.angle_gamma   90.00
#
_symmetry.space_group_name_H-M   'P 1'
#
loop_
_entity.id
_entity.type
_entity.pdbx_description
1 polymer ?
#
loop_
_entity_poly.entity_id
_entity_poly.type
_entity_poly.pdbx_seq_one_letter_code
_entity_poly.pdbx_strand_id
1 'polypeptide(L)'
;MAPTRSDLFNDSSDFLKFVINQKNGVKGLSELGLLSNISNLWRTCMTNVVPRDGPRTLVLENVKDATYRFFKLPAEVKNKYSKKHSFSNNVRFGTSFTPQAEKALEWKDYLSFFYVSEEEAYALWPSVCMEQVLDYMKEYEVDIKQLLQALMKGLNVDNIDNTKESLLTDYVKHFFRKSHNKKKTIEYSDL
;
A
#
# COMPACT_ATOMS: atom_id res chain seq x y z
N MET A 1 4.04 27.88 23.91
CA MET A 1 5.18 27.05 23.50
C MET A 1 4.64 25.95 22.61
N ALA A 2 5.21 25.74 21.42
CA ALA A 2 4.88 24.56 20.62
C ALA A 2 5.54 23.33 21.27
N PRO A 3 4.85 22.18 21.38
CA PRO A 3 5.40 21.01 22.07
C PRO A 3 6.64 20.46 21.35
N THR A 4 7.60 19.98 22.13
CA THR A 4 8.85 19.40 21.62
C THR A 4 8.58 18.00 21.07
N ARG A 5 9.35 17.55 20.05
CA ARG A 5 9.16 16.27 19.36
C ARG A 5 9.11 15.04 20.27
N SER A 6 9.85 15.06 21.38
CA SER A 6 9.82 14.02 22.43
C SER A 6 8.50 13.97 23.18
N ASP A 7 7.79 15.09 23.29
CA ASP A 7 6.56 15.23 24.08
C ASP A 7 5.32 14.75 23.30
N LEU A 8 5.45 14.61 21.97
CA LEU A 8 4.38 14.24 21.05
C LEU A 8 4.14 12.72 20.96
N PHE A 9 5.15 11.91 21.27
CA PHE A 9 5.09 10.46 21.22
C PHE A 9 5.80 9.89 22.44
N ASN A 10 5.15 9.98 23.60
CA ASN A 10 5.72 9.42 24.84
C ASN A 10 5.63 7.89 24.87
N ASP A 11 4.71 7.31 24.09
CA ASP A 11 4.57 5.86 23.93
C ASP A 11 4.01 5.46 22.54
N SER A 12 3.85 4.14 22.32
CA SER A 12 3.26 3.61 21.09
C SER A 12 1.77 3.92 20.91
N SER A 13 1.06 4.25 21.99
CA SER A 13 -0.37 4.57 21.98
C SER A 13 -0.60 5.95 21.39
N ASP A 14 0.26 6.92 21.72
CA ASP A 14 0.27 8.27 21.14
C ASP A 14 0.52 8.22 19.63
N PHE A 15 1.44 7.36 19.19
CA PHE A 15 1.72 7.15 17.76
C PHE A 15 0.51 6.59 17.00
N LEU A 16 -0.14 5.55 17.52
CA LEU A 16 -1.35 4.98 16.89
C LEU A 16 -2.50 5.97 16.86
N LYS A 17 -2.67 6.74 17.93
CA LYS A 17 -3.70 7.78 17.99
C LYS A 17 -3.46 8.83 16.91
N PHE A 18 -2.21 9.22 16.68
CA PHE A 18 -1.85 10.15 15.62
C PHE A 18 -2.06 9.57 14.21
N VAL A 19 -1.52 8.38 13.94
CA VAL A 19 -1.54 7.80 12.58
C VAL A 19 -2.90 7.22 12.20
N ILE A 20 -3.49 6.42 13.08
CA ILE A 20 -4.72 5.66 12.81
C ILE A 20 -5.96 6.49 13.17
N ASN A 21 -6.04 6.98 14.41
CA ASN A 21 -7.28 7.63 14.89
C ASN A 21 -7.45 9.05 14.32
N GLN A 22 -6.37 9.84 14.31
CA GLN A 22 -6.36 11.19 13.73
C GLN A 22 -6.11 11.19 12.22
N LYS A 23 -5.79 10.02 11.63
CA LYS A 23 -5.57 9.83 10.18
C LYS A 23 -4.41 10.65 9.61
N ASN A 24 -3.41 10.98 10.44
CA ASN A 24 -2.21 11.66 10.00
C ASN A 24 -1.26 10.64 9.34
N GLY A 25 -1.33 10.55 8.00
CA GLY A 25 -0.43 9.70 7.21
C GLY A 25 0.93 10.35 6.94
N VAL A 26 1.54 10.03 5.79
CA VAL A 26 2.84 10.55 5.33
C VAL A 26 2.93 12.08 5.39
N LYS A 27 1.83 12.80 5.08
CA LYS A 27 1.76 14.27 5.15
C LYS A 27 1.92 14.79 6.58
N GLY A 28 1.22 14.20 7.55
CA GLY A 28 1.36 14.60 8.96
C GLY A 28 2.75 14.31 9.51
N LEU A 29 3.37 13.20 9.09
CA LEU A 29 4.76 12.92 9.41
C LEU A 29 5.75 13.91 8.74
N SER A 30 5.39 14.47 7.57
CA SER A 30 6.16 15.53 6.90
C SER A 30 6.16 16.82 7.68
N GLU A 31 4.97 17.22 8.14
CA GLU A 31 4.76 18.45 8.88
C GLU A 31 5.47 18.40 10.24
N LEU A 32 5.77 17.20 10.75
CA LEU A 32 6.61 16.95 11.92
C LEU A 32 8.13 16.89 11.62
N GLY A 33 8.56 17.11 10.38
CA GLY A 33 9.97 17.07 9.98
C GLY A 33 10.58 15.66 9.96
N LEU A 34 9.76 14.61 9.96
CA LEU A 34 10.19 13.21 10.02
C LEU A 34 10.43 12.60 8.64
N LEU A 35 9.91 13.23 7.58
CA LEU A 35 9.99 12.69 6.22
C LEU A 35 11.39 12.68 5.62
N SER A 36 12.36 13.48 6.08
CA SER A 36 13.73 13.39 5.54
C SER A 36 14.33 12.00 5.79
N ASN A 37 14.10 11.45 6.99
CA ASN A 37 14.52 10.10 7.36
C ASN A 37 13.67 9.03 6.66
N ILE A 38 12.36 9.23 6.57
CA ILE A 38 11.43 8.26 5.96
C ILE A 38 11.59 8.21 4.44
N SER A 39 11.85 9.33 3.78
CA SER A 39 12.09 9.42 2.34
C SER A 39 13.43 8.80 1.97
N ASN A 40 14.47 9.01 2.79
CA ASN A 40 15.75 8.35 2.62
C ASN A 40 15.63 6.84 2.90
N LEU A 41 14.89 6.42 3.93
CA LEU A 41 14.59 5.01 4.20
C LEU A 41 13.73 4.39 3.10
N TRP A 42 12.71 5.07 2.60
CA TRP A 42 11.87 4.60 1.51
C TRP A 42 12.70 4.46 0.23
N ARG A 43 13.54 5.45 -0.08
CA ARG A 43 14.49 5.38 -1.19
C ARG A 43 15.44 4.20 -0.99
N THR A 44 16.03 4.05 0.20
CA THR A 44 16.94 2.96 0.56
C THR A 44 16.25 1.58 0.52
N CYS A 45 15.02 1.43 1.01
CA CYS A 45 14.24 0.19 0.93
C CYS A 45 13.84 -0.12 -0.52
N MET A 46 13.53 0.88 -1.32
CA MET A 46 13.20 0.70 -2.74
C MET A 46 14.44 0.52 -3.64
N THR A 47 15.61 1.08 -3.27
CA THR A 47 16.84 1.05 -4.07
C THR A 47 17.87 0.02 -3.60
N ASN A 48 18.01 -0.23 -2.29
CA ASN A 48 18.95 -1.21 -1.74
C ASN A 48 18.33 -2.62 -1.61
N VAL A 49 17.02 -2.75 -1.74
CA VAL A 49 16.34 -4.06 -1.70
C VAL A 49 15.97 -4.59 -3.09
N VAL A 50 16.35 -3.90 -4.17
CA VAL A 50 16.36 -4.49 -5.52
C VAL A 50 17.80 -4.76 -5.95
N PRO A 51 18.44 -5.86 -5.50
CA PRO A 51 19.45 -6.48 -6.32
C PRO A 51 18.78 -6.75 -7.67
N ARG A 52 19.33 -6.24 -8.77
CA ARG A 52 18.72 -6.39 -10.10
C ARG A 52 18.41 -7.84 -10.47
N ASP A 53 19.08 -8.81 -9.82
CA ASP A 53 19.02 -10.24 -10.15
C ASP A 53 18.70 -11.16 -8.94
N GLY A 54 17.99 -10.67 -7.90
CA GLY A 54 17.65 -11.46 -6.70
C GLY A 54 16.30 -12.19 -6.75
N PRO A 55 15.99 -13.09 -5.79
CA PRO A 55 14.69 -13.79 -5.68
C PRO A 55 13.47 -12.86 -5.66
N ARG A 56 13.65 -11.65 -5.13
CA ARG A 56 12.66 -10.56 -5.13
C ARG A 56 12.31 -10.05 -6.54
N THR A 57 13.30 -10.00 -7.42
CA THR A 57 13.09 -9.61 -8.82
C THR A 57 12.16 -10.61 -9.49
N LEU A 58 12.33 -11.91 -9.21
CA LEU A 58 11.48 -12.95 -9.76
C LEU A 58 10.02 -12.80 -9.31
N VAL A 59 9.74 -12.51 -8.04
CA VAL A 59 8.37 -12.27 -7.55
C VAL A 59 7.74 -11.05 -8.22
N LEU A 60 8.50 -9.96 -8.38
CA LEU A 60 8.07 -8.76 -9.11
C LEU A 60 7.81 -9.01 -10.60
N GLU A 61 8.63 -9.81 -11.26
CA GLU A 61 8.44 -10.21 -12.65
C GLU A 61 7.22 -11.12 -12.81
N ASN A 62 7.05 -12.09 -11.91
CA ASN A 62 5.91 -13.00 -11.90
C ASN A 62 4.59 -12.26 -11.73
N VAL A 63 4.49 -11.31 -10.79
CA VAL A 63 3.25 -10.53 -10.61
C VAL A 63 2.97 -9.62 -11.81
N LYS A 64 4.00 -9.07 -12.46
CA LYS A 64 3.84 -8.31 -13.71
C LYS A 64 3.31 -9.19 -14.84
N ASP A 65 3.93 -10.35 -15.06
CA ASP A 65 3.50 -11.30 -16.09
C ASP A 65 2.07 -11.81 -15.84
N ALA A 66 1.75 -12.17 -14.59
CA ALA A 66 0.41 -12.56 -14.18
C ALA A 66 -0.63 -11.45 -14.42
N THR A 67 -0.24 -10.19 -14.17
CA THR A 67 -1.06 -9.02 -14.51
C THR A 67 -1.36 -8.97 -16.02
N TYR A 68 -0.33 -9.11 -16.86
CA TYR A 68 -0.53 -9.15 -18.32
C TYR A 68 -1.43 -10.30 -18.75
N ARG A 69 -1.24 -11.50 -18.17
CA ARG A 69 -2.10 -12.66 -18.44
C ARG A 69 -3.56 -12.37 -18.10
N PHE A 70 -3.84 -11.76 -16.95
CA PHE A 70 -5.21 -11.36 -16.58
C PHE A 70 -5.80 -10.37 -17.58
N PHE A 71 -5.09 -9.29 -17.92
CA PHE A 71 -5.65 -8.26 -18.81
C PHE A 71 -5.79 -8.70 -20.27
N LYS A 72 -5.05 -9.73 -20.71
CA LYS A 72 -5.23 -10.40 -22.01
C LYS A 72 -6.45 -11.31 -22.08
N LEU A 73 -7.08 -11.67 -20.96
CA LEU A 73 -8.29 -12.48 -20.97
C LEU A 73 -9.43 -11.76 -21.72
N PRO A 74 -10.39 -12.52 -22.29
CA PRO A 74 -11.59 -11.96 -22.90
C PRO A 74 -12.35 -11.05 -21.94
N ALA A 75 -13.01 -10.01 -22.48
CA ALA A 75 -13.73 -9.03 -21.68
C ALA A 75 -14.83 -9.68 -20.82
N GLU A 76 -15.48 -10.73 -21.34
CA GLU A 76 -16.52 -11.49 -20.67
C GLU A 76 -16.00 -12.18 -19.40
N VAL A 77 -14.76 -12.67 -19.44
CA VAL A 77 -14.10 -13.33 -18.31
C VAL A 77 -13.70 -12.28 -17.26
N LYS A 78 -13.08 -11.17 -17.68
CA LYS A 78 -12.68 -10.09 -16.76
C LYS A 78 -13.89 -9.42 -16.10
N ASN A 79 -14.99 -9.26 -16.85
CA ASN A 79 -16.22 -8.63 -16.36
C ASN A 79 -16.87 -9.38 -15.20
N LYS A 80 -16.58 -10.68 -15.00
CA LYS A 80 -16.99 -11.44 -13.81
C LYS A 80 -16.49 -10.79 -12.51
N TYR A 81 -15.38 -10.07 -12.54
CA TYR A 81 -14.83 -9.37 -11.39
C TYR A 81 -15.27 -7.90 -11.31
N SER A 82 -16.16 -7.43 -12.19
CA SER A 82 -16.66 -6.05 -12.13
C SER A 82 -17.54 -5.79 -10.90
N LYS A 83 -17.78 -4.51 -10.54
CA LYS A 83 -18.68 -4.16 -9.42
C LYS A 83 -20.04 -4.87 -9.49
N LYS A 84 -20.57 -5.06 -10.70
CA LYS A 84 -21.92 -5.57 -10.93
C LYS A 84 -21.98 -7.10 -10.85
N HIS A 85 -20.89 -7.78 -11.17
CA HIS A 85 -20.87 -9.23 -11.38
C HIS A 85 -19.99 -9.99 -10.40
N SER A 86 -19.10 -9.30 -9.68
CA SER A 86 -18.24 -9.92 -8.68
C SER A 86 -19.06 -10.46 -7.51
N PHE A 87 -18.73 -11.66 -7.06
CA PHE A 87 -19.34 -12.28 -5.88
C PHE A 87 -18.90 -11.61 -4.56
N SER A 88 -17.86 -10.78 -4.59
CA SER A 88 -17.36 -10.04 -3.43
C SER A 88 -16.90 -8.64 -3.78
N ASN A 89 -17.00 -7.73 -2.81
CA ASN A 89 -16.43 -6.39 -2.91
C ASN A 89 -14.90 -6.39 -2.78
N ASN A 90 -14.31 -7.52 -2.40
CA ASN A 90 -12.89 -7.65 -2.11
C ASN A 90 -12.02 -7.92 -3.34
N VAL A 91 -12.63 -8.27 -4.48
CA VAL A 91 -11.94 -8.33 -5.77
C VAL A 91 -12.74 -7.54 -6.78
N ARG A 92 -12.08 -6.57 -7.43
CA ARG A 92 -12.79 -5.66 -8.30
C ARG A 92 -12.00 -5.24 -9.53
N PHE A 93 -12.46 -5.69 -10.68
CA PHE A 93 -12.09 -5.16 -11.98
C PHE A 93 -12.89 -3.89 -12.27
N GLY A 94 -12.21 -2.87 -12.77
CA GLY A 94 -12.82 -1.61 -13.19
C GLY A 94 -12.02 -0.96 -14.30
N THR A 95 -12.71 -0.12 -15.05
CA THR A 95 -12.11 0.82 -16.00
C THR A 95 -12.42 2.22 -15.49
N SER A 96 -11.44 3.13 -15.54
CA SER A 96 -11.63 4.53 -15.19
C SER A 96 -12.38 5.24 -16.32
N PHE A 97 -13.69 5.03 -16.33
CA PHE A 97 -14.63 5.78 -17.16
C PHE A 97 -15.79 6.24 -16.28
N THR A 98 -15.51 7.22 -15.41
CA THR A 98 -16.53 7.89 -14.59
C THR A 98 -16.55 9.39 -14.90
N PRO A 99 -17.17 9.80 -16.03
CA PRO A 99 -17.14 11.19 -16.49
C PRO A 99 -17.75 12.18 -15.49
N GLN A 100 -18.73 11.75 -14.67
CA GLN A 100 -19.37 12.63 -13.69
C GLN A 100 -18.53 12.87 -12.42
N ALA A 101 -17.50 12.06 -12.15
CA ALA A 101 -16.70 12.14 -10.93
C ALA A 101 -15.23 12.54 -11.15
N GLU A 102 -14.72 12.42 -12.39
CA GLU A 102 -13.31 12.65 -12.70
C GLU A 102 -13.09 13.99 -13.42
N LYS A 103 -12.39 14.92 -12.77
CA LYS A 103 -11.96 16.22 -13.39
C LYS A 103 -10.91 16.06 -14.49
N ALA A 104 -10.25 14.91 -14.56
CA ALA A 104 -9.37 14.51 -15.65
C ALA A 104 -9.45 12.99 -15.78
N LEU A 105 -9.81 12.52 -16.98
CA LEU A 105 -9.97 11.11 -17.28
C LEU A 105 -8.60 10.43 -17.19
N GLU A 106 -8.43 9.55 -16.21
CA GLU A 106 -7.29 8.62 -16.23
C GLU A 106 -7.67 7.46 -17.14
N TRP A 107 -7.05 7.35 -18.32
CA TRP A 107 -7.23 6.17 -19.16
C TRP A 107 -6.49 4.99 -18.53
N LYS A 108 -7.16 4.28 -17.61
CA LYS A 108 -6.61 3.10 -16.97
C LYS A 108 -7.69 2.05 -16.70
N ASP A 109 -7.30 0.80 -16.86
CA ASP A 109 -8.00 -0.33 -16.30
C ASP A 109 -7.27 -0.78 -15.02
N TYR A 110 -8.03 -1.27 -14.05
CA TYR A 110 -7.46 -1.74 -12.78
C TYR A 110 -8.17 -3.00 -12.28
N LEU A 111 -7.41 -3.83 -11.58
CA LEU A 111 -7.90 -4.93 -10.77
C LEU A 111 -7.46 -4.66 -9.33
N SER A 112 -8.43 -4.47 -8.45
CA SER A 112 -8.20 -4.18 -7.04
C SER A 112 -8.42 -5.44 -6.21
N PHE A 113 -7.49 -5.72 -5.31
CA PHE A 113 -7.58 -6.80 -4.33
C PHE A 113 -7.68 -6.22 -2.91
N PHE A 114 -8.60 -6.76 -2.12
CA PHE A 114 -8.73 -6.53 -0.70
C PHE A 114 -8.50 -7.87 -0.02
N TYR A 115 -7.30 -8.04 0.52
CA TYR A 115 -6.95 -9.27 1.20
C TYR A 115 -7.64 -9.35 2.56
N VAL A 116 -8.25 -10.50 2.83
CA VAL A 116 -8.88 -10.84 4.10
C VAL A 116 -8.23 -12.10 4.66
N SER A 117 -8.23 -13.18 3.87
CA SER A 117 -7.53 -14.41 4.19
C SER A 117 -7.08 -15.12 2.91
N GLU A 118 -6.18 -16.10 3.04
CA GLU A 118 -5.78 -16.93 1.91
C GLU A 118 -6.95 -17.75 1.37
N GLU A 119 -7.82 -18.30 2.25
CA GLU A 119 -8.98 -19.11 1.85
C GLU A 119 -9.95 -18.31 0.98
N GLU A 120 -10.22 -17.04 1.35
CA GLU A 120 -11.03 -16.16 0.51
C GLU A 120 -10.33 -15.85 -0.82
N ALA A 121 -9.01 -15.64 -0.80
CA ALA A 121 -8.24 -15.41 -2.01
C ALA A 121 -8.33 -16.61 -2.97
N TYR A 122 -8.12 -17.83 -2.47
CA TYR A 122 -8.27 -19.07 -3.23
C TYR A 122 -9.67 -19.27 -3.81
N ALA A 123 -10.71 -18.83 -3.08
CA ALA A 123 -12.08 -18.96 -3.53
C ALA A 123 -12.50 -17.90 -4.57
N LEU A 124 -12.03 -16.65 -4.43
CA LEU A 124 -12.64 -15.50 -5.10
C LEU A 124 -11.71 -14.75 -6.06
N TRP A 125 -10.39 -14.89 -5.94
CA TRP A 125 -9.45 -14.15 -6.78
C TRP A 125 -9.31 -14.81 -8.16
N PRO A 126 -8.86 -14.07 -9.20
CA PRO A 126 -8.64 -14.67 -10.50
C PRO A 126 -7.45 -15.64 -10.43
N SER A 127 -7.72 -16.92 -10.67
CA SER A 127 -6.72 -17.99 -10.62
C SER A 127 -5.50 -17.73 -11.50
N VAL A 128 -5.66 -16.99 -12.60
CA VAL A 128 -4.57 -16.61 -13.52
C VAL A 128 -3.45 -15.77 -12.88
N CYS A 129 -3.74 -15.10 -11.76
CA CYS A 129 -2.79 -14.20 -11.10
C CYS A 129 -2.74 -14.30 -9.57
N MET A 130 -3.65 -15.06 -8.97
CA MET A 130 -3.81 -15.13 -7.53
C MET A 130 -2.52 -15.53 -6.79
N GLU A 131 -1.87 -16.63 -7.18
CA GLU A 131 -0.66 -17.12 -6.50
C GLU A 131 0.45 -16.07 -6.52
N GLN A 132 0.69 -15.45 -7.68
CA GLN A 132 1.74 -14.45 -7.85
C GLN A 132 1.44 -13.17 -7.04
N VAL A 133 0.16 -12.80 -6.89
CA VAL A 133 -0.25 -11.68 -6.03
C VAL A 133 -0.03 -12.03 -4.55
N LEU A 134 -0.37 -13.24 -4.12
CA LEU A 134 -0.15 -13.68 -2.73
C LEU A 134 1.34 -13.72 -2.38
N ASP A 135 2.18 -14.26 -3.27
CA ASP A 135 3.63 -14.28 -3.07
C ASP A 135 4.21 -12.86 -2.98
N TYR A 136 3.76 -11.96 -3.88
CA TYR A 136 4.14 -10.55 -3.82
C TYR A 136 3.73 -9.89 -2.50
N MET A 137 2.51 -10.14 -2.01
CA MET A 137 2.04 -9.59 -0.74
C MET A 137 2.84 -10.10 0.46
N LYS A 138 3.19 -11.40 0.48
CA LYS A 138 4.03 -12.00 1.53
C LYS A 138 5.42 -11.37 1.57
N GLU A 139 6.02 -11.15 0.41
CA GLU A 139 7.33 -10.52 0.34
C GLU A 139 7.29 -9.05 0.78
N TYR A 140 6.27 -8.30 0.35
CA TYR A 140 6.13 -6.88 0.70
C TYR A 140 5.80 -6.66 2.18
N GLU A 141 5.25 -7.66 2.88
CA GLU A 141 5.02 -7.57 4.32
C GLU A 141 6.32 -7.41 5.11
N VAL A 142 7.41 -8.05 4.67
CA VAL A 142 8.73 -7.89 5.28
C VAL A 142 9.20 -6.44 5.19
N ASP A 143 9.02 -5.82 4.02
CA ASP A 143 9.41 -4.42 3.80
C ASP A 143 8.56 -3.45 4.62
N ILE A 144 7.26 -3.72 4.72
CA ILE A 144 6.35 -2.92 5.55
C ILE A 144 6.78 -2.98 7.02
N LYS A 145 7.13 -4.17 7.54
CA LYS A 145 7.61 -4.33 8.92
C LYS A 145 8.92 -3.58 9.15
N GLN A 146 9.88 -3.66 8.22
CA GLN A 146 11.13 -2.91 8.32
C GLN A 146 10.91 -1.39 8.31
N LEU A 147 10.01 -0.91 7.44
CA LEU A 147 9.65 0.51 7.39
C LEU A 147 8.99 0.98 8.70
N LEU A 148 8.07 0.19 9.25
CA LEU A 148 7.42 0.46 10.53
C LEU A 148 8.44 0.50 11.68
N GLN A 149 9.36 -0.47 11.74
CA GLN A 149 10.42 -0.47 12.75
C GLN A 149 11.32 0.77 12.64
N ALA A 150 11.68 1.17 11.43
CA ALA A 150 12.51 2.36 11.22
C ALA A 150 11.77 3.65 11.61
N LEU A 151 10.46 3.73 11.33
CA LEU A 151 9.59 4.82 11.78
C LEU A 151 9.54 4.92 13.30
N MET A 152 9.31 3.79 13.98
CA MET A 152 9.27 3.73 15.44
C MET A 152 10.60 4.17 16.06
N LYS A 153 11.72 3.67 15.54
CA LYS A 153 13.05 4.07 15.98
C LYS A 153 13.29 5.57 15.79
N GLY A 154 12.89 6.13 14.65
CA GLY A 154 12.99 7.56 14.38
C GLY A 154 12.10 8.42 15.29
N LEU A 155 11.07 7.83 15.89
CA LEU A 155 10.15 8.45 16.83
C LEU A 155 10.47 8.15 18.30
N ASN A 156 11.53 7.39 18.58
CA ASN A 156 11.92 6.96 19.92
C ASN A 156 10.80 6.18 20.65
N VAL A 157 10.08 5.34 19.90
CA VAL A 157 9.06 4.43 20.41
C VAL A 157 9.68 3.05 20.62
N ASP A 158 9.88 2.68 21.88
CA ASP A 158 10.76 1.57 22.26
C ASP A 158 10.09 0.18 22.17
N ASN A 159 8.75 0.13 22.13
CA ASN A 159 8.01 -1.14 22.05
C ASN A 159 6.58 -0.98 21.49
N ILE A 160 6.21 -1.86 20.57
CA ILE A 160 4.86 -2.07 20.07
C ILE A 160 4.51 -3.53 20.31
N ASP A 161 3.38 -3.77 20.98
CA ASP A 161 2.86 -5.13 21.12
C ASP A 161 2.38 -5.69 19.76
N ASN A 162 2.27 -7.01 19.66
CA ASN A 162 1.88 -7.70 18.43
C ASN A 162 0.52 -7.22 17.86
N THR A 163 -0.41 -6.79 18.72
CA THR A 163 -1.73 -6.29 18.29
C THR A 163 -1.59 -4.96 17.57
N LYS A 164 -0.80 -4.05 18.15
CA LYS A 164 -0.49 -2.74 17.59
C LYS A 164 0.34 -2.86 16.31
N GLU A 165 1.26 -3.82 16.24
CA GLU A 165 2.03 -4.12 15.02
C GLU A 165 1.12 -4.61 13.89
N SER A 166 0.18 -5.52 14.20
CA SER A 166 -0.82 -5.99 13.24
C SER A 166 -1.67 -4.84 12.72
N LEU A 167 -2.19 -3.98 13.61
CA LEU A 167 -3.01 -2.83 13.23
C LEU A 167 -2.27 -1.84 12.32
N LEU A 168 -0.98 -1.60 12.59
CA LEU A 168 -0.16 -0.73 11.75
C LEU A 168 0.14 -1.37 10.39
N THR A 169 0.45 -2.67 10.39
CA THR A 169 0.68 -3.42 9.16
C THR A 169 -0.57 -3.39 8.26
N ASP A 170 -1.75 -3.62 8.85
CA ASP A 170 -3.03 -3.54 8.14
C ASP A 170 -3.32 -2.11 7.66
N TYR A 171 -3.06 -1.10 8.50
CA TYR A 171 -3.21 0.30 8.11
C TYR A 171 -2.30 0.65 6.92
N VAL A 172 -1.03 0.24 6.93
CA VAL A 172 -0.08 0.49 5.85
C VAL A 172 -0.52 -0.24 4.57
N LYS A 173 -0.93 -1.51 4.67
CA LYS A 173 -1.54 -2.27 3.56
C LYS A 173 -2.76 -1.52 2.98
N HIS A 174 -3.57 -0.89 3.82
CA HIS A 174 -4.72 -0.09 3.40
C HIS A 174 -4.40 1.34 2.96
N PHE A 175 -3.27 1.93 3.36
CA PHE A 175 -2.87 3.28 2.96
C PHE A 175 -2.41 3.28 1.50
N PHE A 176 -1.62 2.28 1.11
CA PHE A 176 -1.20 2.06 -0.29
C PHE A 176 -2.37 1.69 -1.23
N ARG A 177 -3.57 1.42 -0.69
CA ARG A 177 -4.84 1.24 -1.42
C ARG A 177 -5.21 2.44 -2.29
N LYS A 178 -4.87 3.67 -1.88
CA LYS A 178 -5.19 4.86 -2.68
C LYS A 178 -4.00 5.16 -3.58
N SER A 179 -4.17 4.92 -4.88
CA SER A 179 -3.30 5.49 -5.91
C SER A 179 -3.06 6.94 -5.54
N HIS A 180 -1.81 7.31 -5.26
CA HIS A 180 -1.45 8.71 -5.22
C HIS A 180 -1.91 9.28 -6.55
N ASN A 181 -2.92 10.16 -6.54
CA ASN A 181 -3.21 10.96 -7.73
C ASN A 181 -1.88 11.66 -8.00
N LYS A 182 -1.16 11.22 -9.03
CA LYS A 182 0.14 11.80 -9.42
C LYS A 182 0.02 13.32 -9.63
N LYS A 183 -1.20 13.82 -9.82
CA LYS A 183 -1.53 15.25 -9.91
C LYS A 183 -1.48 16.04 -8.60
N LYS A 184 -1.53 15.42 -7.41
CA LYS A 184 -1.39 16.16 -6.13
C LYS A 184 0.04 16.19 -5.58
N THR A 185 0.91 15.32 -6.06
CA THR A 185 2.30 15.25 -5.57
C THR A 185 3.22 16.22 -6.33
N ILE A 186 2.83 16.69 -7.52
CA ILE A 186 3.66 17.59 -8.35
C ILE A 186 3.51 19.06 -7.94
N GLU A 187 2.51 19.46 -7.16
CA GLU A 187 2.39 20.86 -6.69
C GLU A 187 3.27 21.20 -5.46
N TYR A 188 4.11 20.28 -4.98
CA TYR A 188 5.06 20.54 -3.88
C TYR A 188 6.53 20.51 -4.31
N SER A 189 6.81 20.43 -5.61
CA SER A 189 8.19 20.52 -6.14
C SER A 189 8.54 21.89 -6.73
N ASP A 190 7.61 22.85 -6.77
CA ASP A 190 7.82 24.20 -7.32
C ASP A 190 7.49 25.34 -6.31
N LEU A 191 7.83 25.16 -5.02
CA LEU A 191 7.92 26.25 -4.03
C LEU A 191 9.14 26.08 -3.13
#